data_AF-A0A7Y7N638-F1
#
_entry.id   AF-A0A7Y7N638-F1
#
_cell.length_a   1.000
_cell.length_b   1.000
_cell.length_c   1.000
_cell.angle_alpha   90.00
_cell.angle_beta   90.00
_cell.angle_gamma   90.00
#
_symmetry.space_group_name_H-M   'P 1'
#
loop_
_entity.id
_entity.type
_entity.pdbx_description
1 polymer ?
#
loop_
_entity_poly.entity_id
_entity_poly.type
_entity_poly.pdbx_seq_one_letter_code
_entity_poly.pdbx_strand_id
1 'polypeptide(L)'
;MNSVEQPNRTYQSLSETTVKINQVADSVRQADATMQKVGSTLNKMKSSLEEIIKNYPPFPPGSEQRVKALKSFAALRNEIEKLTFPPPPSLVPKLISDPAKAPGSFSVTLDSQGTSVRLDRQQIDPGPSGLNIPVLPTNPPQDSGDEPIHHAISALYLAAKTVSDRRQSLSDNFAQQALPAAVTSVTNQTGLSGAAQGTATLSEQSASANSRDISGIFSAIPVGMAFAGDTFLKRLT
;
A
#
# COMPACT_ATOMS: atom_id res chain seq x y z
N MET A 1 -14.01 -10.30 58.22
CA MET A 1 -14.27 -9.15 57.31
C MET A 1 -14.06 -9.67 55.89
N ASN A 2 -15.17 -10.01 55.22
CA ASN A 2 -15.13 -10.58 53.87
C ASN A 2 -14.95 -9.45 52.85
N SER A 3 -13.88 -9.53 52.07
CA SER A 3 -13.60 -8.69 50.92
C SER A 3 -14.62 -8.97 49.82
N VAL A 4 -15.73 -8.24 49.84
CA VAL A 4 -16.64 -8.13 48.70
C VAL A 4 -16.30 -6.81 48.02
N GLU A 5 -15.55 -6.87 46.92
CA GLU A 5 -15.49 -5.88 45.84
C GLU A 5 -14.25 -6.19 44.99
N GLN A 6 -14.39 -6.75 43.79
CA GLN A 6 -13.69 -6.31 42.56
C GLN A 6 -14.34 -6.83 41.23
N PRO A 7 -15.68 -6.89 41.05
CA PRO A 7 -16.20 -7.10 39.69
C PRO A 7 -15.98 -5.87 38.78
N ASN A 8 -16.07 -4.64 39.33
CA ASN A 8 -16.12 -3.42 38.52
C ASN A 8 -14.80 -3.07 37.80
N ARG A 9 -13.63 -3.42 38.36
CA ARG A 9 -12.32 -3.11 37.74
C ARG A 9 -12.03 -3.98 36.51
N THR A 10 -12.43 -5.24 36.54
CA THR A 10 -12.22 -6.16 35.42
C THR A 10 -13.02 -5.72 34.21
N TYR A 11 -14.29 -5.33 34.37
CA TYR A 11 -15.12 -4.81 33.26
C TYR A 11 -14.58 -3.50 32.67
N GLN A 12 -14.05 -2.60 33.52
CA GLN A 12 -13.44 -1.35 33.06
C GLN A 12 -12.15 -1.60 32.26
N SER A 13 -11.29 -2.52 32.70
CA SER A 13 -10.06 -2.85 31.96
C SER A 13 -10.34 -3.50 30.59
N LEU A 14 -11.37 -4.33 30.49
CA LEU A 14 -11.78 -4.98 29.25
C LEU A 14 -12.43 -4.00 28.25
N SER A 15 -13.23 -3.05 28.74
CA SER A 15 -13.82 -2.01 27.89
C SER A 15 -12.74 -1.08 27.33
N GLU A 16 -11.77 -0.66 28.15
CA GLU A 16 -10.62 0.13 27.71
C GLU A 16 -9.76 -0.59 26.67
N THR A 17 -9.48 -1.88 26.88
CA THR A 17 -8.73 -2.71 25.92
C THR A 17 -9.46 -2.78 24.58
N THR A 18 -10.78 -2.98 24.59
CA THR A 18 -11.60 -3.05 23.38
C THR A 18 -11.58 -1.74 22.60
N VAL A 19 -11.69 -0.59 23.29
CA VAL A 19 -11.61 0.73 22.66
C VAL A 19 -10.27 0.92 21.96
N LYS A 20 -9.16 0.55 22.60
CA LYS A 20 -7.82 0.68 22.00
C LYS A 20 -7.62 -0.21 20.78
N ILE A 21 -8.14 -1.44 20.79
CA ILE A 21 -8.06 -2.34 19.63
C ILE A 21 -8.85 -1.76 18.45
N ASN A 22 -10.04 -1.20 18.71
CA ASN A 22 -10.81 -0.53 17.66
C ASN A 22 -10.06 0.68 17.10
N GLN A 23 -9.41 1.49 17.94
CA GLN A 23 -8.56 2.59 17.49
C GLN A 23 -7.39 2.13 16.60
N VAL A 24 -6.78 0.98 16.92
CA VAL A 24 -5.75 0.38 16.07
C VAL A 24 -6.34 -0.03 14.73
N ALA A 25 -7.42 -0.80 14.73
CA ALA A 25 -8.08 -1.28 13.52
C ALA A 25 -8.51 -0.11 12.62
N ASP A 26 -9.06 0.95 13.20
CA ASP A 26 -9.45 2.15 12.46
C ASP A 26 -8.23 2.89 11.89
N SER A 27 -7.13 2.98 12.64
CA SER A 27 -5.87 3.57 12.13
C SER A 27 -5.32 2.79 10.94
N VAL A 28 -5.36 1.45 10.99
CA VAL A 28 -4.95 0.57 9.89
C VAL A 28 -5.85 0.76 8.67
N ARG A 29 -7.17 0.77 8.85
CA ARG A 29 -8.13 1.01 7.76
C ARG A 29 -7.93 2.38 7.12
N GLN A 30 -7.70 3.42 7.92
CA GLN A 30 -7.42 4.77 7.41
C GLN A 30 -6.09 4.84 6.67
N ALA A 31 -5.05 4.17 7.16
CA ALA A 31 -3.77 4.07 6.47
C ALA A 31 -3.92 3.34 5.13
N ASP A 32 -4.62 2.21 5.08
CA ASP A 32 -4.89 1.46 3.86
C ASP A 32 -5.69 2.29 2.83
N ALA A 33 -6.77 2.94 3.27
CA ALA A 33 -7.56 3.83 2.43
C ALA A 33 -6.73 5.00 1.88
N THR A 34 -5.80 5.51 2.68
CA THR A 34 -4.88 6.58 2.26
C THR A 34 -3.90 6.06 1.21
N MET A 35 -3.30 4.90 1.42
CA MET A 35 -2.43 4.25 0.43
C MET A 35 -3.17 3.97 -0.88
N GLN A 36 -4.43 3.53 -0.81
CA GLN A 36 -5.26 3.34 -2.00
C GLN A 36 -5.45 4.64 -2.77
N LYS A 37 -5.76 5.75 -2.08
CA LYS A 37 -5.88 7.08 -2.69
C LYS A 37 -4.55 7.52 -3.33
N VAL A 38 -3.43 7.33 -2.63
CA VAL A 38 -2.10 7.61 -3.18
C VAL A 38 -1.85 6.80 -4.46
N GLY A 39 -2.18 5.52 -4.48
CA GLY A 39 -2.12 4.67 -5.68
C GLY A 39 -2.93 5.22 -6.84
N SER A 40 -4.17 5.67 -6.60
CA SER A 40 -4.98 6.34 -7.63
C SER A 40 -4.37 7.66 -8.11
N THR A 41 -3.80 8.47 -7.21
CA THR A 41 -3.14 9.73 -7.55
C THR A 41 -1.88 9.51 -8.39
N LEU A 42 -1.08 8.48 -8.09
CA LEU A 42 0.05 8.07 -8.92
C LEU A 42 -0.36 7.73 -10.36
N ASN A 43 -1.50 7.07 -10.56
CA ASN A 43 -2.01 6.79 -11.91
C ASN A 43 -2.39 8.07 -12.66
N LYS A 44 -3.02 9.05 -11.98
CA LYS A 44 -3.30 10.37 -12.57
C LYS A 44 -2.03 11.12 -12.97
N MET A 45 -0.97 11.01 -12.16
CA MET A 45 0.34 11.59 -12.46
C MET A 45 0.93 10.97 -13.72
N LYS A 46 0.86 9.64 -13.87
CA LYS A 46 1.32 8.94 -15.09
C LYS A 46 0.56 9.43 -16.31
N SER A 47 -0.77 9.45 -16.25
CA SER A 47 -1.60 9.91 -17.37
C SER A 47 -1.26 11.35 -17.79
N SER A 48 -1.00 12.23 -16.81
CA SER A 48 -0.60 13.61 -17.09
C SER A 48 0.73 13.68 -17.86
N LEU A 49 1.73 12.87 -17.50
CA LEU A 49 3.03 12.85 -18.19
C LEU A 49 2.96 12.12 -19.54
N GLU A 50 2.19 11.04 -19.63
CA GLU A 50 1.98 10.30 -20.87
C GLU A 50 1.31 11.16 -21.94
N GLU A 51 0.44 12.10 -21.56
CA GLU A 51 -0.17 13.06 -22.50
C GLU A 51 0.86 13.89 -23.26
N ILE A 52 2.01 14.18 -22.63
CA ILE A 52 3.10 14.96 -23.26
C ILE A 52 3.76 14.16 -24.39
N ILE A 53 4.02 12.88 -24.15
CA ILE A 53 4.86 12.04 -25.02
C ILE A 53 4.07 11.16 -25.99
N LYS A 54 2.76 10.93 -25.77
CA LYS A 54 1.92 10.10 -26.65
C LYS A 54 1.48 10.83 -27.92
N ASN A 55 1.48 12.15 -27.92
CA ASN A 55 1.20 12.94 -29.12
C ASN A 55 2.42 12.92 -30.05
N TYR A 56 2.22 12.83 -31.36
CA TYR A 56 3.31 12.87 -32.34
C TYR A 56 3.12 14.05 -33.32
N PRO A 57 4.00 15.06 -33.29
CA PRO A 57 5.15 15.19 -32.40
C PRO A 57 4.74 15.41 -30.93
N PRO A 58 5.58 15.03 -29.94
CA PRO A 58 5.36 15.34 -28.53
C PRO A 58 5.14 16.84 -28.33
N PHE A 59 4.42 17.22 -27.28
CA PHE A 59 4.22 18.64 -27.01
C PHE A 59 5.58 19.32 -26.78
N PRO A 60 5.93 20.39 -27.52
CA PRO A 60 7.27 20.97 -27.40
C PRO A 60 7.49 21.59 -26.01
N PRO A 61 8.75 21.75 -25.58
CA PRO A 61 9.10 22.49 -24.39
C PRO A 61 8.44 23.88 -24.35
N GLY A 62 7.90 24.27 -23.20
CA GLY A 62 7.22 25.55 -23.01
C GLY A 62 5.84 25.68 -23.67
N SER A 63 5.34 24.67 -24.39
CA SER A 63 3.96 24.70 -24.89
C SER A 63 2.97 24.76 -23.73
N GLU A 64 1.83 25.41 -23.94
CA GLU A 64 0.79 25.53 -22.92
C GLU A 64 0.35 24.15 -22.42
N GLN A 65 0.22 23.18 -23.33
CA GLN A 65 -0.19 21.82 -23.03
C GLN A 65 0.84 21.09 -22.15
N ARG A 66 2.15 21.17 -22.50
CA ARG A 66 3.21 20.57 -21.68
C ARG A 66 3.26 21.23 -20.30
N VAL A 67 3.23 22.56 -20.24
CA VAL A 67 3.24 23.32 -18.98
C VAL A 67 2.03 22.93 -18.12
N LYS A 68 0.84 22.78 -18.70
CA LYS A 68 -0.37 22.35 -18.00
C LYS A 68 -0.22 20.95 -17.43
N ALA A 69 0.29 20.00 -18.21
CA ALA A 69 0.55 18.63 -17.75
C ALA A 69 1.58 18.58 -16.61
N LEU A 70 2.68 19.34 -16.70
CA LEU A 70 3.71 19.40 -15.66
C LEU A 70 3.18 20.08 -14.37
N LYS A 71 2.34 21.12 -14.50
CA LYS A 71 1.64 21.72 -13.35
C LYS A 71 0.67 20.73 -12.70
N SER A 72 -0.07 19.95 -13.49
CA SER A 72 -0.95 18.88 -12.98
C SER A 72 -0.14 17.85 -12.19
N PHE A 73 0.98 17.38 -12.74
CA PHE A 73 1.90 16.47 -12.05
C PHE A 73 2.38 17.04 -10.70
N ALA A 74 2.82 18.31 -10.67
CA ALA A 74 3.28 18.96 -9.44
C ALA A 74 2.16 19.11 -8.40
N ALA A 75 0.94 19.46 -8.83
CA ALA A 75 -0.22 19.56 -7.96
C ALA A 75 -0.59 18.20 -7.34
N LEU A 76 -0.61 17.13 -8.15
CA LEU A 76 -0.89 15.77 -7.68
C LEU A 76 0.20 15.26 -6.73
N ARG A 77 1.48 15.60 -6.96
CA ARG A 77 2.56 15.30 -6.01
C ARG A 77 2.31 15.95 -4.65
N ASN A 78 1.87 17.21 -4.64
CA ASN A 78 1.50 17.93 -3.41
C ASN A 78 0.23 17.35 -2.75
N GLU A 79 -0.69 16.80 -3.53
CA GLU A 79 -1.84 16.07 -2.99
C GLU A 79 -1.40 14.82 -2.22
N ILE A 80 -0.45 14.04 -2.76
CA ILE A 80 0.14 12.89 -2.05
C ILE A 80 0.78 13.34 -0.73
N GLU A 81 1.56 14.42 -0.73
CA GLU A 81 2.15 14.98 0.50
C GLU A 81 1.07 15.32 1.55
N LYS A 82 -0.04 15.94 1.15
CA LYS A 82 -1.14 16.26 2.08
C LYS A 82 -1.86 15.02 2.60
N LEU A 83 -1.98 13.98 1.77
CA LEU A 83 -2.56 12.70 2.17
C LEU A 83 -1.66 11.96 3.18
N THR A 84 -0.34 12.07 3.04
CA THR A 84 0.59 11.43 3.97
C THR A 84 0.83 12.24 5.23
N PHE A 85 0.57 13.54 5.25
CA PHE A 85 0.68 14.38 6.44
C PHE A 85 -0.66 15.06 6.80
N PRO A 86 -1.71 14.30 7.16
CA PRO A 86 -2.97 14.89 7.60
C PRO A 86 -2.80 15.68 8.91
N PRO A 87 -3.62 16.74 9.12
CA PRO A 87 -3.63 17.49 10.37
C PRO A 87 -3.95 16.61 11.59
N PRO A 88 -3.46 16.95 12.79
CA PRO A 88 -3.87 16.30 14.04
C PRO A 88 -5.37 16.43 14.31
N PRO A 89 -6.00 15.50 15.05
CA PRO A 89 -5.42 14.33 15.71
C PRO A 89 -5.51 13.06 14.83
N SER A 90 -4.42 12.68 14.16
CA SER A 90 -4.34 11.44 13.40
C SER A 90 -3.11 10.63 13.81
N LEU A 91 -3.28 9.31 13.97
CA LEU A 91 -2.17 8.37 14.18
C LEU A 91 -1.61 7.83 12.87
N VAL A 92 -2.34 8.02 11.76
CA VAL A 92 -1.96 7.58 10.42
C VAL A 92 -0.57 8.08 10.01
N PRO A 93 -0.15 9.34 10.31
CA PRO A 93 1.18 9.80 9.95
C PRO A 93 2.34 8.96 10.52
N LYS A 94 2.14 8.34 11.69
CA LYS A 94 3.14 7.46 12.31
C LYS A 94 3.28 6.13 11.57
N LEU A 95 2.25 5.74 10.82
CA LEU A 95 2.23 4.55 9.97
C LEU A 95 2.75 4.86 8.58
N ILE A 96 2.38 5.98 7.95
CA ILE A 96 2.53 6.12 6.50
C ILE A 96 3.51 7.20 6.04
N SER A 97 4.13 7.95 6.94
CA SER A 97 4.89 9.15 6.54
C SER A 97 6.36 9.06 6.92
N ASP A 98 7.13 10.06 6.50
CA ASP A 98 8.55 10.19 6.83
C ASP A 98 8.74 10.29 8.37
N PRO A 99 9.61 9.45 8.99
CA PRO A 99 9.94 9.54 10.42
C PRO A 99 10.54 10.88 10.85
N ALA A 100 11.21 11.61 9.97
CA ALA A 100 11.72 12.94 10.28
C ALA A 100 10.59 13.96 10.49
N LYS A 101 9.46 13.80 9.78
CA LYS A 101 8.30 14.71 9.82
C LYS A 101 7.22 14.24 10.81
N ALA A 102 7.09 12.94 11.00
CA ALA A 102 6.18 12.32 11.97
C ALA A 102 6.95 11.32 12.84
N PRO A 103 7.71 11.79 13.84
CA PRO A 103 8.56 10.92 14.66
C PRO A 103 7.76 9.97 15.56
N GLY A 104 8.41 8.87 15.95
CA GLY A 104 7.86 7.82 16.82
C GLY A 104 7.47 6.55 16.07
N SER A 105 7.02 5.53 16.79
CA SER A 105 6.47 4.30 16.21
C SER A 105 4.97 4.22 16.49
N PHE A 106 4.23 3.54 15.64
CA PHE A 106 2.87 3.17 15.97
C PHE A 106 2.89 2.03 16.99
N SER A 107 2.58 2.35 18.24
CA SER A 107 2.39 1.35 19.28
C SER A 107 1.25 1.75 20.20
N VAL A 108 0.39 0.79 20.51
CA VAL A 108 -0.75 0.96 21.42
C VAL A 108 -0.67 -0.11 22.49
N THR A 109 -0.50 0.32 23.75
CA THR A 109 -0.54 -0.57 24.92
C THR A 109 -1.98 -0.87 25.29
N LEU A 110 -2.40 -2.11 25.12
CA LEU A 110 -3.77 -2.58 25.26
C LEU A 110 -4.21 -2.61 26.73
N ASP A 111 -3.38 -3.14 27.62
CA ASP A 111 -3.71 -3.39 29.03
C ASP A 111 -2.63 -2.90 30.01
N SER A 112 -2.91 -3.04 31.31
CA SER A 112 -1.96 -2.73 32.39
C SER A 112 -0.83 -3.75 32.55
N GLN A 113 -0.92 -4.91 31.87
CA GLN A 113 0.11 -5.94 31.87
C GLN A 113 1.21 -5.65 30.82
N GLY A 114 1.02 -4.61 30.00
CA GLY A 114 2.00 -4.16 29.00
C GLY A 114 1.83 -4.83 27.64
N THR A 115 0.73 -5.55 27.39
CA THR A 115 0.44 -6.11 26.06
C THR A 115 0.35 -4.97 25.06
N SER A 116 1.20 -4.96 24.03
CA SER A 116 1.25 -3.88 23.04
C SER A 116 1.09 -4.38 21.62
N VAL A 117 0.27 -3.68 20.85
CA VAL A 117 0.24 -3.76 19.38
C VAL A 117 1.34 -2.84 18.86
N ARG A 118 2.14 -3.29 17.91
CA ARG A 118 3.24 -2.53 17.28
C ARG A 118 3.19 -2.71 15.78
N LEU A 119 2.82 -1.69 15.04
CA LEU A 119 2.75 -1.80 13.58
C LEU A 119 3.98 -1.17 12.95
N ASP A 120 4.52 -1.87 11.96
CA ASP A 120 5.65 -1.38 11.19
C ASP A 120 5.22 -0.20 10.31
N ARG A 121 6.16 0.74 10.14
CA ARG A 121 5.94 1.93 9.33
C ARG A 121 6.01 1.57 7.84
N GLN A 122 5.03 2.07 7.10
CA GLN A 122 4.80 1.91 5.68
C GLN A 122 4.88 3.28 4.99
N GLN A 123 6.06 3.89 5.04
CA GLN A 123 6.30 5.23 4.50
C GLN A 123 5.83 5.33 3.04
N ILE A 124 5.04 6.32 2.64
CA ILE A 124 4.52 6.50 1.27
C ILE A 124 4.49 7.98 0.85
N ASP A 125 5.24 8.84 1.53
CA ASP A 125 5.37 10.24 1.11
C ASP A 125 6.15 10.36 -0.21
N PRO A 126 5.98 11.45 -0.98
CA PRO A 126 6.60 11.59 -2.29
C PRO A 126 8.12 11.86 -2.23
N GLY A 127 8.71 11.98 -1.04
CA GLY A 127 10.14 12.24 -0.84
C GLY A 127 11.05 11.05 -1.16
N PRO A 128 12.38 11.25 -1.14
CA PRO A 128 13.37 10.26 -1.55
C PRO A 128 13.40 9.00 -0.67
N SER A 129 13.05 9.13 0.61
CA SER A 129 12.94 8.00 1.55
C SER A 129 11.63 7.23 1.42
N GLY A 130 10.60 7.83 0.81
CA GLY A 130 9.27 7.25 0.66
C GLY A 130 9.05 6.60 -0.70
N LEU A 131 8.40 7.32 -1.61
CA LEU A 131 8.09 6.89 -2.97
C LEU A 131 9.10 7.36 -4.02
N ASN A 132 10.04 8.23 -3.63
CA ASN A 132 11.07 8.80 -4.50
C ASN A 132 10.50 9.40 -5.79
N ILE A 133 9.42 10.18 -5.68
CA ILE A 133 8.77 10.78 -6.83
C ILE A 133 9.56 12.04 -7.23
N PRO A 134 10.13 12.09 -8.45
CA PRO A 134 10.95 13.21 -8.86
C PRO A 134 10.15 14.51 -8.95
N VAL A 135 10.85 15.63 -8.79
CA VAL A 135 10.30 16.96 -9.02
C VAL A 135 10.66 17.38 -10.43
N LEU A 136 9.66 17.67 -11.25
CA LEU A 136 9.84 18.15 -12.61
C LEU A 136 9.64 19.67 -12.67
N PRO A 137 10.43 20.41 -13.46
CA PRO A 137 10.22 21.84 -13.66
C PRO A 137 8.90 22.07 -14.37
N THR A 138 8.04 22.95 -13.84
CA THR A 138 6.74 23.27 -14.48
C THR A 138 6.88 24.12 -15.74
N ASN A 139 8.03 24.77 -15.92
CA ASN A 139 8.37 25.55 -17.10
C ASN A 139 9.77 25.15 -17.58
N PRO A 140 9.90 24.04 -18.32
CA PRO A 140 11.20 23.56 -18.79
C PRO A 140 11.78 24.52 -19.85
N PRO A 141 13.10 24.77 -19.83
CA PRO A 141 13.81 25.44 -20.92
C PRO A 141 13.51 24.85 -22.30
N GLN A 142 13.64 25.67 -23.36
CA GLN A 142 13.32 25.28 -24.74
C GLN A 142 14.18 24.12 -25.28
N ASP A 143 15.36 23.92 -24.70
CA ASP A 143 16.33 22.86 -24.99
C ASP A 143 16.17 21.62 -24.10
N SER A 144 15.19 21.60 -23.20
CA SER A 144 14.94 20.44 -22.34
C SER A 144 14.29 19.31 -23.13
N GLY A 145 15.00 18.18 -23.25
CA GLY A 145 14.46 16.96 -23.81
C GLY A 145 13.42 16.27 -22.90
N ASP A 146 12.94 15.11 -23.36
CA ASP A 146 11.87 14.35 -22.68
C ASP A 146 12.41 13.30 -21.69
N GLU A 147 13.74 13.17 -21.58
CA GLU A 147 14.40 12.22 -20.69
C GLU A 147 13.91 12.32 -19.23
N PRO A 148 13.78 13.52 -18.62
CA PRO A 148 13.26 13.63 -17.25
C PRO A 148 11.82 13.15 -17.10
N ILE A 149 11.01 13.28 -18.16
CA ILE A 149 9.61 12.82 -18.19
C ILE A 149 9.58 11.29 -18.24
N HIS A 150 10.41 10.66 -19.08
CA HIS A 150 10.53 9.20 -19.13
C HIS A 150 11.03 8.62 -17.80
N HIS A 151 12.04 9.24 -17.19
CA HIS A 151 12.53 8.84 -15.87
C HIS A 151 11.41 8.95 -14.81
N ALA A 152 10.65 10.05 -14.83
CA ALA A 152 9.53 10.24 -13.90
C ALA A 152 8.42 9.20 -14.09
N ILE A 153 8.06 8.83 -15.32
CA ILE A 153 7.07 7.77 -15.58
C ILE A 153 7.55 6.44 -14.99
N SER A 154 8.82 6.06 -15.21
CA SER A 154 9.41 4.85 -14.63
C SER A 154 9.38 4.86 -13.10
N ALA A 155 9.74 6.00 -12.48
CA ALA A 155 9.66 6.18 -11.04
C ALA A 155 8.21 6.03 -10.52
N LEU A 156 7.20 6.53 -11.25
CA LEU A 156 5.80 6.36 -10.87
C LEU A 156 5.32 4.89 -10.95
N TYR A 157 5.86 4.07 -11.86
CA TYR A 157 5.59 2.63 -11.88
C TYR A 157 6.15 1.94 -10.64
N LEU A 158 7.40 2.24 -10.29
CA LEU A 158 8.03 1.71 -9.08
C LEU A 158 7.29 2.18 -7.82
N ALA A 159 6.91 3.45 -7.74
CA ALA A 159 6.14 4.01 -6.64
C ALA A 159 4.79 3.30 -6.47
N ALA A 160 4.04 3.07 -7.56
CA ALA A 160 2.76 2.37 -7.51
C ALA A 160 2.90 0.93 -7.01
N LYS A 161 3.94 0.22 -7.48
CA LYS A 161 4.27 -1.12 -6.96
C LYS A 161 4.59 -1.07 -5.47
N THR A 162 5.43 -0.13 -5.06
CA THR A 162 5.84 0.06 -3.66
C THR A 162 4.64 0.31 -2.75
N VAL A 163 3.68 1.15 -3.18
CA VAL A 163 2.43 1.36 -2.43
C VAL A 163 1.65 0.06 -2.28
N SER A 164 1.52 -0.73 -3.34
CA SER A 164 0.83 -2.02 -3.30
C SER A 164 1.51 -3.00 -2.34
N ASP A 165 2.83 -3.13 -2.41
CA ASP A 165 3.61 -4.02 -1.55
C ASP A 165 3.49 -3.60 -0.07
N ARG A 166 3.55 -2.29 0.21
CA ARG A 166 3.41 -1.72 1.57
C ARG A 166 2.01 -1.90 2.15
N ARG A 167 0.96 -1.84 1.32
CA ARG A 167 -0.42 -2.17 1.73
C ARG A 167 -0.55 -3.63 2.16
N GLN A 168 0.02 -4.54 1.36
CA GLN A 168 0.02 -5.97 1.72
C GLN A 168 0.80 -6.20 3.02
N SER A 169 1.99 -5.60 3.14
CA SER A 169 2.80 -5.69 4.36
C SER A 169 2.06 -5.16 5.59
N LEU A 170 1.31 -4.05 5.48
CA LEU A 170 0.49 -3.53 6.57
C LEU A 170 -0.59 -4.53 7.01
N SER A 171 -1.28 -5.12 6.04
CA SER A 171 -2.33 -6.12 6.28
C SER A 171 -1.75 -7.36 6.97
N ASP A 172 -0.62 -7.87 6.47
CA ASP A 172 0.05 -9.05 7.02
C ASP A 172 0.58 -8.78 8.43
N ASN A 173 1.20 -7.62 8.65
CA ASN A 173 1.70 -7.20 9.96
C ASN A 173 0.56 -7.09 10.98
N PHE A 174 -0.59 -6.53 10.57
CA PHE A 174 -1.77 -6.47 11.43
C PHE A 174 -2.34 -7.86 11.74
N ALA A 175 -2.43 -8.76 10.76
CA ALA A 175 -2.95 -10.12 10.95
C ALA A 175 -2.04 -10.99 11.84
N GLN A 176 -0.74 -10.75 11.83
CA GLN A 176 0.24 -11.48 12.68
C GLN A 176 0.25 -10.99 14.13
N GLN A 177 -0.34 -9.84 14.44
CA GLN A 177 -0.42 -9.34 15.81
C GLN A 177 -1.42 -10.21 16.58
N ALA A 178 -0.92 -11.00 17.53
CA ALA A 178 -1.77 -11.80 18.41
C ALA A 178 -2.68 -10.87 19.23
N LEU A 179 -3.92 -10.70 18.78
CA LEU A 179 -4.95 -10.04 19.57
C LEU A 179 -5.30 -10.95 20.76
N PRO A 180 -5.41 -10.41 21.99
CA PRO A 180 -5.68 -11.24 23.17
C PRO A 180 -7.00 -11.99 23.02
N ALA A 181 -7.02 -13.27 23.43
CA ALA A 181 -8.17 -14.18 23.30
C ALA A 181 -9.47 -13.70 23.98
N ALA A 182 -9.38 -12.73 24.90
CA ALA A 182 -10.55 -12.07 25.50
C ALA A 182 -11.38 -11.25 24.49
N VAL A 183 -10.82 -10.95 23.31
CA VAL A 183 -11.43 -10.11 22.27
C VAL A 183 -12.12 -10.96 21.22
N THR A 184 -11.65 -12.19 20.99
CA THR A 184 -12.33 -13.17 20.10
C THR A 184 -13.74 -13.51 20.57
N SER A 185 -14.04 -13.33 21.86
CA SER A 185 -15.38 -13.53 22.43
C SER A 185 -16.35 -12.37 22.16
N VAL A 186 -15.85 -11.16 21.90
CA VAL A 186 -16.66 -9.95 21.69
C VAL A 186 -16.91 -9.69 20.20
N THR A 187 -15.96 -10.02 19.33
CA THR A 187 -16.09 -9.81 17.87
C THR A 187 -17.11 -10.75 17.22
N ASN A 188 -17.48 -11.86 17.85
CA ASN A 188 -18.49 -12.80 17.33
C ASN A 188 -19.96 -12.29 17.43
N GLN A 189 -20.22 -11.09 17.96
CA GLN A 189 -21.58 -10.53 18.05
C GLN A 189 -21.89 -9.39 17.08
N THR A 190 -20.94 -8.90 16.30
CA THR A 190 -21.20 -7.91 15.24
C THR A 190 -20.71 -8.40 13.89
N GLY A 191 -21.44 -9.38 13.36
CA GLY A 191 -21.77 -9.50 11.93
C GLY A 191 -20.61 -9.59 10.94
N LEU A 192 -20.11 -10.81 10.74
CA LEU A 192 -19.78 -11.34 9.41
C LEU A 192 -20.30 -12.79 9.34
N SER A 193 -21.61 -12.94 9.52
CA SER A 193 -22.34 -14.15 9.18
C SER A 193 -22.51 -14.21 7.67
N GLY A 194 -21.48 -14.68 6.99
CA GLY A 194 -21.46 -14.91 5.54
C GLY A 194 -20.87 -16.27 5.24
N ALA A 195 -21.67 -17.30 5.49
CA ALA A 195 -21.64 -18.63 4.86
C ALA A 195 -20.30 -19.41 4.82
N ALA A 196 -20.22 -20.50 5.59
CA ALA A 196 -20.04 -21.85 5.05
C ALA A 196 -19.86 -22.90 6.18
N GLN A 197 -20.96 -23.41 6.70
CA GLN A 197 -21.03 -24.80 7.17
C GLN A 197 -22.35 -25.39 6.67
N GLY A 198 -22.26 -26.51 5.96
CA GLY A 198 -23.40 -27.16 5.33
C GLY A 198 -22.96 -28.37 4.53
N THR A 199 -22.43 -29.38 5.22
CA THR A 199 -22.36 -30.75 4.74
C THR A 199 -23.78 -31.31 4.61
N ALA A 200 -24.22 -31.60 3.38
CA ALA A 200 -25.30 -32.55 3.11
C ALA A 200 -25.18 -33.09 1.68
N THR A 201 -24.95 -34.40 1.58
CA THR A 201 -25.13 -35.22 0.38
C THR A 201 -26.62 -35.42 0.11
N LEU A 202 -27.11 -35.16 -1.11
CA LEU A 202 -28.23 -35.89 -1.72
C LEU A 202 -28.36 -35.60 -3.22
N SER A 203 -28.87 -36.60 -3.91
CA SER A 203 -28.67 -36.98 -5.29
C SER A 203 -29.58 -36.30 -6.31
N GLU A 204 -29.12 -36.38 -7.56
CA GLU A 204 -29.86 -36.61 -8.81
C GLU A 204 -30.57 -35.48 -9.59
N GLN A 205 -30.26 -35.52 -10.89
CA GLN A 205 -31.10 -35.23 -12.06
C GLN A 205 -31.49 -33.77 -12.37
N SER A 206 -30.80 -33.17 -13.34
CA SER A 206 -31.22 -33.20 -14.76
C SER A 206 -30.47 -32.17 -15.61
N ALA A 207 -29.95 -32.66 -16.75
CA ALA A 207 -29.70 -32.03 -18.05
C ALA A 207 -29.36 -30.53 -18.15
N SER A 208 -28.23 -30.21 -18.79
CA SER A 208 -28.22 -29.74 -20.20
C SER A 208 -26.95 -28.94 -20.54
N ALA A 209 -26.45 -29.22 -21.74
CA ALA A 209 -25.67 -28.36 -22.64
C ALA A 209 -24.13 -28.20 -22.47
N ASN A 210 -23.47 -28.59 -23.57
CA ASN A 210 -22.23 -28.09 -24.17
C ASN A 210 -20.88 -28.48 -23.57
N SER A 211 -20.47 -29.69 -23.98
CA SER A 211 -19.07 -30.06 -24.19
C SER A 211 -18.41 -29.17 -25.26
N ARG A 212 -17.38 -28.43 -24.85
CA ARG A 212 -16.29 -28.02 -25.75
C ARG A 212 -14.97 -28.35 -25.08
N ASP A 213 -14.39 -29.42 -25.60
CA ASP A 213 -13.01 -29.84 -25.50
C ASP A 213 -12.06 -28.65 -25.74
N ILE A 214 -11.12 -28.42 -24.81
CA ILE A 214 -9.87 -27.73 -25.09
C ILE A 214 -8.74 -28.48 -24.40
N SER A 215 -8.54 -29.70 -24.89
CA SER A 215 -7.33 -30.46 -24.64
C SER A 215 -6.14 -29.78 -25.34
N GLY A 216 -5.18 -29.32 -24.53
CA GLY A 216 -3.77 -29.32 -24.87
C GLY A 216 -3.20 -28.05 -25.50
N ILE A 217 -2.45 -27.25 -24.73
CA ILE A 217 -1.11 -26.75 -25.11
C ILE A 217 -0.33 -26.41 -23.82
N PHE A 218 0.28 -27.40 -23.15
CA PHE A 218 1.37 -27.16 -22.20
C PHE A 218 2.68 -27.46 -22.92
N SER A 219 3.41 -26.42 -23.32
CA SER A 219 4.79 -26.56 -23.78
C SER A 219 5.73 -26.05 -22.70
N ALA A 220 6.48 -26.99 -22.13
CA ALA A 220 7.57 -26.76 -21.20
C ALA A 220 8.74 -26.04 -21.90
N ILE A 221 9.32 -25.04 -21.24
CA ILE A 221 10.58 -24.43 -21.63
C ILE A 221 11.68 -25.05 -20.75
N PRO A 222 12.67 -25.76 -21.31
CA PRO A 222 13.78 -26.29 -20.52
C PRO A 222 14.80 -25.19 -20.18
N VAL A 223 15.12 -25.13 -18.88
CA VAL A 223 16.26 -24.39 -18.31
C VAL A 223 17.54 -25.18 -18.58
N GLY A 224 18.46 -24.60 -19.35
CA GLY A 224 19.81 -25.11 -19.54
C GLY A 224 20.83 -24.19 -18.89
N MET A 225 21.48 -24.67 -17.83
CA MET A 225 22.73 -24.11 -17.30
C MET A 225 23.88 -24.41 -18.27
N ALA A 226 24.82 -23.47 -18.43
CA ALA A 226 26.22 -23.79 -18.67
C ALA A 226 27.13 -22.68 -18.14
N PHE A 227 27.90 -23.03 -17.12
CA PHE A 227 29.10 -22.34 -16.66
C PHE A 227 30.22 -22.48 -17.69
N ALA A 228 30.94 -21.40 -17.98
CA ALA A 228 32.38 -21.43 -18.31
C ALA A 228 32.93 -20.02 -18.16
N GLY A 229 33.87 -19.85 -17.23
CA GLY A 229 34.70 -18.66 -17.16
C GLY A 229 35.71 -18.66 -18.30
N ASP A 230 36.18 -17.47 -18.68
CA ASP A 230 37.56 -17.36 -19.08
C ASP A 230 38.12 -15.98 -18.76
N THR A 231 39.31 -16.00 -18.18
CA THR A 231 40.09 -14.86 -17.75
C THR A 231 41.25 -14.80 -18.73
N PHE A 232 41.27 -13.91 -19.73
CA PHE A 232 42.52 -13.70 -20.46
C PHE A 232 42.71 -12.27 -20.96
N LEU A 233 43.80 -11.71 -20.44
CA LEU A 233 44.46 -10.46 -20.78
C LEU A 233 44.67 -10.30 -22.29
N LYS A 234 44.42 -9.08 -22.82
CA LYS A 234 45.23 -8.54 -23.91
C LYS A 234 45.60 -7.09 -23.65
N ARG A 235 46.88 -6.96 -23.32
CA ARG A 235 47.76 -5.79 -23.34
C ARG A 235 48.11 -5.47 -24.81
N LEU A 236 48.49 -4.21 -25.07
CA LEU A 236 49.22 -3.62 -26.23
C LEU A 236 48.39 -2.47 -26.84
N THR A 237 48.74 -1.22 -26.52
CA THR A 237 49.59 -0.30 -27.31
C THR A 237 48.96 0.11 -28.62
#